data_AF-A0A2P8HAT8-F1
#
_entry.id   AF-A0A2P8HAT8-F1
#
_cell.length_a   1.000
_cell.length_b   1.000
_cell.length_c   1.000
_cell.angle_alpha   90.00
_cell.angle_beta   90.00
_cell.angle_gamma   90.00
#
_symmetry.space_group_name_H-M   'P 1'
#
loop_
_entity.id
_entity.type
_entity.pdbx_description
1 polymer ?
#
loop_
_entity_poly.entity_id
_entity_poly.type
_entity_poly.pdbx_seq_one_letter_code
_entity_poly.pdbx_strand_id
1 'polypeptide(L)'
;MIDLLTVLNNITSYVSQRGFIEVCWLQLHNVISSKEAGKWSSDKRGQFMLFSEFFIMNGNAAFTIRDTLIRAHVKNLNKALVEELAEPLDDLIEFASATDVKELTEVMNEYVEIIVDEEHCLLEASQVEIAASHFKTFFLTLLSLDIEQRIETVTIKANEYACRQ
;
A
#
# COMPACT_ATOMS: atom_id res chain seq x y z
N MET A 1 0.10 4.15 -21.07
CA MET A 1 0.47 3.79 -19.69
C MET A 1 0.42 5.06 -18.85
N ILE A 2 -0.33 5.07 -17.75
CA ILE A 2 -0.33 6.20 -16.79
C ILE A 2 1.03 6.22 -16.08
N ASP A 3 1.63 7.40 -15.91
CA ASP A 3 2.92 7.52 -15.24
C ASP A 3 2.83 7.17 -13.75
N LEU A 4 3.94 6.63 -13.22
CA LEU A 4 3.99 6.08 -11.86
C LEU A 4 3.66 7.13 -10.81
N LEU A 5 4.17 8.36 -10.94
CA LEU A 5 3.90 9.43 -9.98
C LEU A 5 2.41 9.78 -9.95
N THR A 6 1.73 9.81 -11.09
CA THR A 6 0.28 10.03 -11.15
C THR A 6 -0.49 8.94 -10.41
N VAL A 7 -0.13 7.67 -10.60
CA VAL A 7 -0.76 6.56 -9.88
C VAL A 7 -0.51 6.68 -8.38
N LEU A 8 0.74 6.91 -7.98
CA LEU A 8 1.11 7.05 -6.58
C LEU A 8 0.42 8.24 -5.91
N ASN A 9 0.29 9.38 -6.57
CA ASN A 9 -0.44 10.55 -6.05
C ASN A 9 -1.93 10.29 -5.85
N ASN A 10 -2.55 9.47 -6.71
CA ASN A 10 -3.96 9.12 -6.57
C ASN A 10 -4.23 8.24 -5.35
N ILE A 11 -3.28 7.39 -4.98
CA ILE A 11 -3.45 6.44 -3.88
C ILE A 11 -2.92 7.02 -2.56
N THR A 12 -1.87 7.84 -2.59
CA THR A 12 -1.29 8.49 -1.41
C THR A 12 -1.88 9.89 -1.17
N SER A 13 -3.21 10.02 -1.17
CA SER A 13 -3.86 11.34 -1.04
C SER A 13 -3.61 12.03 0.30
N TYR A 14 -3.11 11.29 1.31
CA TYR A 14 -2.64 11.86 2.56
C TYR A 14 -1.40 12.75 2.36
N VAL A 15 -1.37 13.86 3.10
CA VAL A 15 -0.32 14.89 3.03
C VAL A 15 1.07 14.33 3.31
N SER A 16 1.21 13.28 4.13
CA SER A 16 2.50 12.69 4.48
C SER A 16 2.43 11.19 4.76
N GLN A 17 3.57 10.50 4.57
CA GLN A 17 3.79 9.12 4.96
C GLN A 17 3.46 8.90 6.44
N ARG A 18 3.96 9.77 7.32
CA ARG A 18 3.73 9.70 8.76
C ARG A 18 2.24 9.71 9.09
N GLY A 19 1.49 10.63 8.49
CA GLY A 19 0.04 10.71 8.70
C GLY A 19 -0.68 9.45 8.26
N PHE A 20 -0.29 8.86 7.11
CA PHE A 20 -0.82 7.58 6.67
C PHE A 20 -0.56 6.46 7.69
N ILE A 21 0.69 6.31 8.16
CA ILE A 21 1.06 5.28 9.16
C ILE A 21 0.26 5.45 10.45
N GLU A 22 0.14 6.68 10.95
CA GLU A 22 -0.62 6.96 12.19
C GLU A 22 -2.09 6.56 12.04
N VAL A 23 -2.71 6.83 10.88
CA VAL A 23 -4.09 6.38 10.59
C VAL A 23 -4.15 4.85 10.49
N CYS A 24 -3.20 4.20 9.81
CA CYS A 24 -3.15 2.73 9.74
C CYS A 24 -3.13 2.11 11.14
N TRP A 25 -2.20 2.56 11.99
CA TRP A 25 -2.09 2.05 13.35
C TRP A 25 -3.35 2.27 14.16
N LEU A 26 -3.98 3.44 14.05
CA LEU A 26 -5.24 3.72 14.73
C LEU A 26 -6.34 2.74 14.29
N GLN A 27 -6.52 2.52 12.98
CA GLN A 27 -7.57 1.64 12.49
C GLN A 27 -7.30 0.17 12.82
N LEU A 28 -6.05 -0.29 12.68
CA LEU A 28 -5.67 -1.66 13.02
C LEU A 28 -5.79 -1.92 14.53
N HIS A 29 -5.47 -0.92 15.35
CA HIS A 29 -5.69 -0.96 16.80
C HIS A 29 -7.19 -1.06 17.14
N ASN A 30 -8.06 -0.36 16.41
CA ASN A 30 -9.50 -0.46 16.61
C ASN A 30 -10.02 -1.87 16.27
N VAL A 31 -9.52 -2.48 15.19
CA VAL A 31 -9.88 -3.85 14.82
C VAL A 31 -9.48 -4.83 15.92
N ILE A 32 -8.22 -4.83 16.37
CA ILE A 32 -7.73 -5.80 17.36
C ILE A 32 -8.37 -5.60 18.74
N SER A 33 -8.77 -4.37 19.07
CA SER A 33 -9.45 -4.03 20.33
C SER A 33 -10.96 -4.27 20.29
N SER A 34 -11.53 -4.62 19.14
CA SER A 34 -12.97 -4.85 18.98
C SER A 34 -13.44 -6.08 19.74
N LYS A 35 -14.74 -6.11 20.10
CA LYS A 35 -15.36 -7.30 20.69
C LYS A 35 -15.31 -8.51 19.76
N GLU A 36 -15.35 -8.28 18.45
CA GLU A 36 -15.25 -9.33 17.44
C GLU A 36 -13.86 -9.97 17.45
N ALA A 37 -12.80 -9.16 17.52
CA ALA A 37 -11.44 -9.66 17.73
C ALA A 37 -11.27 -10.38 19.08
N GLY A 38 -12.12 -10.08 20.06
CA GLY A 38 -12.26 -10.85 21.31
C GLY A 38 -12.56 -12.34 21.09
N LYS A 39 -13.20 -12.71 19.98
CA LYS A 39 -13.55 -14.09 19.62
C LYS A 39 -12.49 -14.79 18.77
N TRP A 40 -11.47 -14.07 18.31
CA TRP A 40 -10.45 -14.63 17.42
C TRP A 40 -9.56 -15.65 18.12
N SER A 41 -9.19 -16.71 17.40
CA SER A 41 -8.14 -17.63 17.82
C SER A 41 -6.78 -16.92 17.88
N SER A 42 -5.83 -17.53 18.60
CA SER A 42 -4.45 -17.03 18.63
C SER A 42 -3.84 -16.95 17.23
N ASP A 43 -4.12 -17.95 16.38
CA ASP A 43 -3.60 -18.01 15.01
C ASP A 43 -4.16 -16.86 14.16
N LYS A 44 -5.47 -16.59 14.24
CA LYS A 44 -6.10 -15.49 13.51
C LYS A 44 -5.57 -14.12 13.96
N ARG A 45 -5.31 -13.95 15.26
CA ARG A 45 -4.64 -12.75 15.78
C ARG A 45 -3.21 -12.61 15.26
N GLY A 46 -2.45 -13.71 15.24
CA GLY A 46 -1.09 -13.72 14.68
C GLY A 46 -1.09 -13.33 13.19
N GLN A 47 -2.00 -13.89 12.40
CA GLN A 47 -2.18 -13.56 10.99
C GLN A 47 -2.55 -12.08 10.79
N PHE A 48 -3.43 -11.53 11.62
CA PHE A 48 -3.79 -10.11 11.56
C PHE A 48 -2.61 -9.19 11.87
N MET A 49 -1.78 -9.53 12.86
CA MET A 49 -0.59 -8.75 13.20
C MET A 49 0.44 -8.77 12.06
N LEU A 50 0.68 -9.94 11.46
CA LEU A 50 1.54 -10.06 10.28
C LEU A 50 1.00 -9.24 9.12
N PHE A 51 -0.31 -9.37 8.82
CA PHE A 51 -0.97 -8.56 7.81
C PHE A 51 -0.78 -7.06 8.08
N SER A 52 -0.98 -6.61 9.31
CA SER A 52 -0.82 -5.22 9.74
C SER A 52 0.59 -4.68 9.50
N GLU A 53 1.62 -5.47 9.84
CA GLU A 53 3.02 -5.10 9.61
C GLU A 53 3.35 -5.03 8.12
N PHE A 54 3.01 -6.08 7.36
CA PHE A 54 3.18 -6.10 5.91
C PHE A 54 2.46 -4.93 5.23
N PHE A 55 1.25 -4.62 5.68
CA PHE A 55 0.43 -3.52 5.17
C PHE A 55 1.10 -2.15 5.35
N ILE A 56 1.64 -1.89 6.55
CA ILE A 56 2.32 -0.63 6.86
C ILE A 56 3.64 -0.51 6.09
N MET A 57 4.39 -1.60 5.96
CA MET A 57 5.63 -1.65 5.19
C MET A 57 5.39 -1.26 3.71
N ASN A 58 4.38 -1.84 3.08
CA ASN A 58 4.03 -1.52 1.69
C ASN A 58 3.52 -0.10 1.51
N GLY A 59 2.76 0.40 2.50
CA GLY A 59 2.41 1.81 2.58
C GLY A 59 3.64 2.71 2.54
N ASN A 60 4.63 2.42 3.40
CA ASN A 60 5.88 3.16 3.45
C ASN A 60 6.64 3.14 2.13
N ALA A 61 6.76 1.98 1.51
CA ALA A 61 7.43 1.82 0.23
C ALA A 61 6.79 2.72 -0.85
N ALA A 62 5.46 2.72 -0.95
CA ALA A 62 4.72 3.55 -1.91
C ALA A 62 4.97 5.06 -1.71
N PHE A 63 4.96 5.53 -0.46
CA PHE A 63 5.26 6.92 -0.12
C PHE A 63 6.72 7.27 -0.42
N THR A 64 7.67 6.41 -0.07
CA THR A 64 9.11 6.61 -0.34
C THR A 64 9.38 6.74 -1.84
N ILE A 65 8.78 5.88 -2.66
CA ILE A 65 8.92 5.95 -4.12
C ILE A 65 8.33 7.26 -4.64
N ARG A 66 7.11 7.61 -4.22
CA ARG A 66 6.45 8.86 -4.62
C ARG A 66 7.29 10.09 -4.29
N ASP A 67 7.71 10.20 -3.03
CA ASP A 67 8.44 11.38 -2.53
C ASP A 67 9.80 11.50 -3.23
N THR A 68 10.42 10.37 -3.55
CA THR A 68 11.66 10.33 -4.36
C THR A 68 11.43 10.80 -5.79
N LEU A 69 10.35 10.37 -6.46
CA LEU A 69 9.99 10.87 -7.80
C LEU A 69 9.73 12.38 -7.79
N ILE A 70 9.03 12.89 -6.76
CA ILE A 70 8.78 14.32 -6.57
C ILE A 70 10.09 15.09 -6.40
N ARG A 71 10.96 14.60 -5.50
CA ARG A 71 12.27 15.21 -5.19
C ARG A 71 13.19 15.23 -6.41
N ALA A 72 13.17 14.17 -7.21
CA ALA A 72 13.96 14.06 -8.44
C ALA A 72 13.30 14.78 -9.64
N HIS A 73 12.13 15.37 -9.47
CA HIS A 73 11.35 16.04 -10.52
C HIS A 73 11.07 15.15 -11.75
N VAL A 74 10.80 13.86 -11.52
CA VAL A 74 10.47 12.90 -12.57
C VAL A 74 9.10 12.29 -12.34
N LYS A 75 8.48 11.77 -13.40
CA LYS A 75 7.16 11.12 -13.34
C LYS A 75 7.22 9.59 -13.31
N ASN A 76 8.36 9.00 -13.67
CA ASN A 76 8.57 7.55 -13.76
C ASN A 76 9.96 7.17 -13.25
N LEU A 77 10.16 5.89 -12.97
CA LEU A 77 11.45 5.32 -12.65
C LEU A 77 12.45 5.55 -13.80
N ASN A 78 13.70 5.79 -13.40
CA ASN A 78 14.87 5.76 -14.27
C ASN A 78 15.93 4.87 -13.60
N LYS A 79 17.02 4.58 -14.31
CA LYS A 79 18.05 3.65 -13.82
C LYS A 79 18.59 4.02 -12.42
N ALA A 80 18.95 5.29 -12.23
CA ALA A 80 19.49 5.75 -10.94
C ALA A 80 18.47 5.60 -9.81
N LEU A 81 17.20 5.85 -10.09
CA LEU A 81 16.13 5.70 -9.09
C LEU A 81 15.78 4.24 -8.80
N VAL A 82 15.93 3.32 -9.77
CA VAL A 82 15.76 1.89 -9.51
C VAL A 82 16.82 1.40 -8.52
N GLU A 83 18.07 1.84 -8.70
CA GLU A 83 19.16 1.50 -7.78
C GLU A 83 18.95 2.14 -6.39
N GLU A 84 18.50 3.39 -6.34
CA GLU A 84 18.21 4.09 -5.09
C GLU A 84 17.02 3.48 -4.32
N LEU A 85 15.98 3.04 -5.04
CA LEU A 85 14.73 2.56 -4.48
C LEU A 85 14.65 1.02 -4.44
N ALA A 86 15.77 0.31 -4.48
CA ALA A 86 15.78 -1.15 -4.54
C ALA A 86 14.92 -1.80 -3.45
N GLU A 87 15.11 -1.43 -2.19
CA GLU A 87 14.35 -1.98 -1.05
C GLU A 87 12.84 -1.64 -1.13
N PRO A 88 12.41 -0.37 -1.29
CA PRO A 88 10.99 -0.07 -1.50
C PRO A 88 10.35 -0.76 -2.71
N LEU A 89 11.11 -0.98 -3.79
CA LEU A 89 10.60 -1.67 -4.98
C LEU A 89 10.45 -3.16 -4.70
N ASP A 90 11.41 -3.78 -4.02
CA ASP A 90 11.35 -5.19 -3.62
C ASP A 90 10.17 -5.44 -2.67
N ASP A 91 9.93 -4.57 -1.68
CA ASP A 91 8.79 -4.66 -0.77
C ASP A 91 7.45 -4.72 -1.54
N LEU A 92 7.28 -3.83 -2.53
CA LEU A 92 6.05 -3.78 -3.35
C LEU A 92 5.93 -4.99 -4.28
N ILE A 93 7.04 -5.52 -4.81
CA ILE A 93 7.06 -6.73 -5.64
C ILE A 93 6.68 -7.94 -4.79
N GLU A 94 7.26 -8.07 -3.59
CA GLU A 94 6.94 -9.15 -2.66
C GLU A 94 5.44 -9.13 -2.34
N PHE A 95 4.90 -7.96 -1.99
CA PHE A 95 3.46 -7.81 -1.75
C PHE A 95 2.60 -8.22 -2.95
N ALA A 96 2.98 -7.79 -4.17
CA ALA A 96 2.27 -8.14 -5.38
C ALA A 96 2.29 -9.64 -5.68
N SER A 97 3.39 -10.31 -5.35
CA SER A 97 3.57 -11.75 -5.60
C SER A 97 2.95 -12.65 -4.53
N ALA A 98 2.89 -12.18 -3.28
CA ALA A 98 2.46 -12.96 -2.13
C ALA A 98 0.93 -12.90 -1.89
N THR A 99 0.24 -11.98 -2.55
CA THR A 99 -1.14 -11.63 -2.19
C THR A 99 -2.12 -11.90 -3.34
N ASP A 100 -3.07 -12.81 -3.11
CA ASP A 100 -4.20 -12.98 -4.02
C ASP A 100 -5.19 -11.81 -3.88
N VAL A 101 -5.61 -11.23 -5.00
CA VAL A 101 -6.50 -10.04 -5.05
C VAL A 101 -7.83 -10.32 -4.36
N LYS A 102 -8.37 -11.53 -4.52
CA LYS A 102 -9.68 -11.92 -3.99
C LYS A 102 -9.57 -12.14 -2.49
N GLU A 103 -8.56 -12.85 -2.02
CA GLU A 103 -8.29 -13.04 -0.59
C GLU A 103 -8.06 -11.70 0.12
N LEU A 104 -7.25 -10.81 -0.46
CA LEU A 104 -7.02 -9.47 0.09
C LEU A 104 -8.32 -8.65 0.17
N THR A 105 -9.17 -8.76 -0.86
CA THR A 105 -10.47 -8.06 -0.86
C THR A 105 -11.39 -8.59 0.23
N GLU A 106 -11.44 -9.91 0.43
CA GLU A 106 -12.25 -10.54 1.47
C GLU A 106 -11.77 -10.15 2.87
N VAL A 107 -10.45 -10.24 3.11
CA VAL A 107 -9.82 -9.83 4.38
C VAL A 107 -10.04 -8.35 4.67
N MET A 108 -9.86 -7.47 3.67
CA MET A 108 -10.13 -6.05 3.85
C MET A 108 -11.62 -5.77 4.12
N ASN A 109 -12.55 -6.45 3.45
CA ASN A 109 -13.98 -6.28 3.73
C ASN A 109 -14.32 -6.69 5.16
N GLU A 110 -13.80 -7.83 5.63
CA GLU A 110 -13.99 -8.30 7.00
C GLU A 110 -13.52 -7.25 8.01
N TYR A 111 -12.35 -6.66 7.79
CA TYR A 111 -11.83 -5.63 8.71
C TYR A 111 -12.57 -4.31 8.59
N VAL A 112 -12.99 -3.91 7.40
CA VAL A 112 -13.82 -2.71 7.21
C VAL A 112 -15.15 -2.86 7.93
N GLU A 113 -15.81 -4.02 7.85
CA GLU A 113 -17.05 -4.30 8.59
C GLU A 113 -16.85 -4.15 10.11
N ILE A 114 -15.71 -4.61 10.64
CA ILE A 114 -15.38 -4.45 12.08
C ILE A 114 -15.16 -2.98 12.46
N ILE A 115 -14.55 -2.17 11.59
CA ILE A 115 -14.31 -0.75 11.88
C ILE A 115 -15.61 0.07 11.74
N VAL A 116 -16.47 -0.28 10.78
CA VAL A 116 -17.73 0.42 10.47
C VAL A 116 -18.87 0.04 11.42
N ASP A 117 -18.76 -1.06 12.17
CA ASP A 117 -19.81 -1.53 13.09
C ASP A 117 -20.35 -0.43 14.02
N GLU A 118 -21.57 0.02 13.68
CA GLU A 118 -22.26 1.17 14.28
C GLU A 118 -22.59 0.98 15.76
N GLU A 119 -22.61 -0.27 16.27
CA GLU A 119 -22.90 -0.53 17.69
C GLU A 119 -21.82 0.00 18.65
N HIS A 120 -20.64 0.39 18.16
CA HIS A 120 -19.45 0.61 19.00
C HIS A 120 -18.83 2.02 18.96
N CYS A 121 -19.43 3.00 18.25
CA CYS A 121 -19.24 4.46 18.42
C CYS A 121 -17.79 4.96 18.69
N LEU A 122 -16.83 4.70 17.80
CA LEU A 122 -15.47 5.29 17.92
C LEU A 122 -15.17 6.41 16.91
N LEU A 123 -15.89 6.49 15.78
CA LEU A 123 -15.77 7.51 14.73
C LEU A 123 -17.13 7.71 14.02
N GLU A 124 -17.38 8.87 13.40
CA GLU A 124 -18.56 9.02 12.51
C GLU A 124 -18.49 7.97 11.40
N ALA A 125 -19.55 7.15 11.23
CA ALA A 125 -19.59 6.04 10.28
C ALA A 125 -19.14 6.47 8.86
N SER A 126 -19.53 7.67 8.43
CA SER A 126 -19.13 8.25 7.14
C SER A 126 -17.62 8.51 7.01
N GLN A 127 -16.93 8.90 8.08
CA GLN A 127 -15.48 9.14 8.07
C GLN A 127 -14.70 7.83 8.05
N VAL A 128 -15.22 6.81 8.74
CA VAL A 128 -14.68 5.45 8.71
C VAL A 128 -14.83 4.83 7.33
N GLU A 129 -16.01 4.92 6.73
CA GLU A 129 -16.28 4.39 5.39
C GLU A 129 -15.39 5.04 4.33
N ILE A 130 -15.18 6.35 4.41
CA ILE A 130 -14.27 7.07 3.51
C ILE A 130 -12.83 6.58 3.70
N ALA A 131 -12.36 6.46 4.94
CA ALA A 131 -11.01 5.97 5.23
C ALA A 131 -10.82 4.51 4.77
N ALA A 132 -11.77 3.64 5.08
CA ALA A 132 -11.82 2.24 4.68
C ALA A 132 -11.82 2.06 3.14
N SER A 133 -12.67 2.80 2.44
CA SER A 133 -12.74 2.80 0.98
C SER A 133 -11.45 3.31 0.36
N HIS A 134 -10.85 4.35 0.96
CA HIS A 134 -9.57 4.88 0.52
C HIS A 134 -8.43 3.86 0.75
N PHE A 135 -8.37 3.20 1.90
CA PHE A 135 -7.44 2.10 2.17
C PHE A 135 -7.61 0.98 1.15
N LYS A 136 -8.83 0.49 0.95
CA LYS A 136 -9.11 -0.57 -0.03
C LYS A 136 -8.64 -0.18 -1.44
N THR A 137 -8.92 1.05 -1.85
CA THR A 137 -8.49 1.57 -3.16
C THR A 137 -6.97 1.65 -3.26
N PHE A 138 -6.29 2.11 -2.20
CA PHE A 138 -4.85 2.19 -2.14
C PHE A 138 -4.19 0.83 -2.40
N PHE A 139 -4.61 -0.22 -1.68
CA PHE A 139 -3.99 -1.54 -1.81
C PHE A 139 -4.31 -2.26 -3.11
N LEU A 140 -5.57 -2.20 -3.57
CA LEU A 140 -5.92 -2.78 -4.86
C LEU A 140 -5.13 -2.10 -5.99
N THR A 141 -4.86 -0.80 -5.87
CA THR A 141 -4.06 -0.08 -6.84
C THR A 141 -2.58 -0.46 -6.74
N LEU A 142 -2.01 -0.57 -5.53
CA LEU A 142 -0.64 -1.08 -5.33
C LEU A 142 -0.45 -2.48 -5.92
N LEU A 143 -1.41 -3.37 -5.71
CA LEU A 143 -1.38 -4.73 -6.25
C LEU A 143 -1.40 -4.75 -7.79
N SER A 144 -2.06 -3.76 -8.38
CA SER A 144 -2.16 -3.61 -9.84
C SER A 144 -1.01 -2.83 -10.49
N LEU A 145 -0.03 -2.36 -9.71
CA LEU A 145 0.91 -1.32 -10.16
C LEU A 145 1.93 -1.79 -11.22
N ASP A 146 2.00 -3.10 -11.49
CA ASP A 146 2.93 -3.75 -12.42
C ASP A 146 4.37 -3.20 -12.33
N ILE A 147 4.90 -3.19 -11.10
CA ILE A 147 6.22 -2.65 -10.76
C ILE A 147 7.32 -3.36 -11.55
N GLU A 148 7.24 -4.69 -11.67
CA GLU A 148 8.25 -5.51 -12.35
C GLU A 148 8.38 -5.12 -13.83
N GLN A 149 7.27 -5.04 -14.58
CA GLN A 149 7.29 -4.60 -15.98
C GLN A 149 7.85 -3.17 -16.13
N ARG A 150 7.57 -2.29 -15.16
CA ARG A 150 8.10 -0.92 -15.15
C ARG A 150 9.61 -0.90 -14.95
N ILE A 151 10.17 -1.77 -14.11
CA ILE A 151 11.62 -1.94 -13.91
C ILE A 151 12.28 -2.53 -15.17
N GLU A 152 11.69 -3.57 -15.76
CA GLU A 152 12.19 -4.19 -16.99
C GLU A 152 12.27 -3.20 -18.15
N THR A 153 11.21 -2.41 -18.35
CA THR A 153 11.16 -1.39 -19.41
C THR A 153 12.29 -0.36 -19.28
N VAL A 154 12.62 0.03 -18.04
CA VAL A 154 13.72 0.96 -17.77
C VAL A 154 15.07 0.32 -18.10
N THR A 155 15.25 -0.95 -17.75
CA THR A 155 16.48 -1.72 -17.99
C THR A 155 16.75 -1.92 -19.47
N ILE A 156 15.73 -2.30 -20.25
CA ILE A 156 15.82 -2.50 -21.71
C ILE A 156 16.23 -1.19 -22.41
N LYS A 157 15.56 -0.08 -22.08
CA LYS A 157 15.87 1.23 -22.68
C LYS A 157 17.30 1.66 -22.39
N ALA A 158 17.80 1.45 -21.17
CA ALA A 158 19.18 1.79 -20.82
C ALA A 158 20.20 1.04 -21.70
N ASN A 159 19.95 -0.23 -22.00
CA ASN A 159 20.81 -1.05 -22.85
C ASN A 159 20.77 -0.62 -24.32
N GLU A 160 19.61 -0.22 -24.85
CA GLU A 160 19.49 0.30 -26.22
C GLU A 160 20.26 1.62 -26.41
N TYR A 161 20.29 2.49 -25.40
CA TYR A 161 21.07 3.73 -25.45
C TYR A 161 22.58 3.46 -25.35
N ALA A 162 23.01 2.47 -24.56
CA ALA A 162 24.41 2.08 -24.43
C ALA A 162 24.98 1.45 -25.72
N CYS A 163 24.18 0.70 -26.48
CA CYS A 163 24.60 0.09 -27.74
C CYS A 163 24.66 1.05 -28.95
N ARG A 164 24.21 2.31 -28.79
CA ARG A 164 24.19 3.31 -29.87
C ARG A 164 25.26 4.41 -29.70
N GLN A 165 26.10 4.32 -28.67
CA GLN A 165 27.25 5.20 -28.41
C GLN A 165 28.55 4.46 -28.74
#